data_AF-A0A7S1SWB6-F1
#
_entry.id   AF-A0A7S1SWB6-F1
#
_cell.length_a   1.000
_cell.length_b   1.000
_cell.length_c   1.000
_cell.angle_alpha   90.00
_cell.angle_beta   90.00
_cell.angle_gamma   90.00
#
_symmetry.space_group_name_H-M   'P 1'
#
loop_
_entity.id
_entity.type
_entity.pdbx_description
1 polymer ?
#
loop_
_entity_poly.entity_id
_entity_poly.type
_entity_poly.pdbx_seq_one_letter_code
_entity_poly.pdbx_strand_id
1 'polypeptide(L)'
;WATAILPAGFGGDFAYLTALNRGLAESRHTMFRTNFCLTPAQLAFLVGSGLNVVLFVASDNHAVVQLNGETLLNEPAYTDHEMSYWNSEVSVPSSVLVSGTNTLAAAVYNSYGSSDAAFDSDLRIVNGPDLSALLSYSSSGCSE
;
A
#
# COMPACT_ATOMS: atom_id res chain seq x y z
N TRP A 1 -10.35 -12.44 -2.66
CA TRP A 1 -9.00 -11.84 -2.76
C TRP A 1 -8.53 -12.00 -4.18
N ALA A 2 -8.29 -10.89 -4.87
CA ALA A 2 -7.59 -10.91 -6.15
C ALA A 2 -6.15 -10.48 -5.89
N THR A 3 -5.19 -11.20 -6.46
CA THR A 3 -3.78 -10.83 -6.38
C THR A 3 -3.46 -9.98 -7.61
N ALA A 4 -3.15 -8.71 -7.38
CA ALA A 4 -2.65 -7.81 -8.42
C ALA A 4 -1.21 -7.41 -8.09
N ILE A 5 -0.40 -7.22 -9.12
CA ILE A 5 0.92 -6.59 -8.98
C ILE A 5 0.65 -5.09 -8.87
N LEU A 6 1.15 -4.46 -7.81
CA LEU A 6 1.08 -3.01 -7.68
C LEU A 6 2.06 -2.37 -8.68
N PRO A 7 1.67 -1.27 -9.36
CA PRO A 7 0.45 -0.50 -9.14
C PRO A 7 -0.76 -1.10 -9.87
N ALA A 8 -1.96 -1.02 -9.28
CA ALA A 8 -3.16 -1.73 -9.76
C ALA A 8 -4.36 -0.79 -9.93
N GLY A 9 -5.14 -0.95 -10.99
CA GLY A 9 -6.31 -0.10 -11.23
C GLY A 9 -7.23 -0.61 -12.32
N PHE A 10 -8.35 0.06 -12.55
CA PHE A 10 -9.39 -0.28 -13.50
C PHE A 10 -10.05 1.00 -13.99
N GLY A 11 -10.30 1.12 -15.29
CA GLY A 11 -10.77 2.35 -15.93
C GLY A 11 -9.90 2.71 -17.13
N GLY A 12 -10.40 3.59 -18.00
CA GLY A 12 -9.67 4.03 -19.20
C GLY A 12 -8.58 5.06 -18.92
N ASP A 13 -8.64 5.70 -17.77
CA ASP A 13 -7.85 6.90 -17.45
C ASP A 13 -6.46 6.60 -16.90
N PHE A 14 -6.20 5.34 -16.53
CA PHE A 14 -4.96 4.92 -15.85
C PHE A 14 -4.16 3.88 -16.64
N ALA A 15 -3.69 4.25 -17.84
CA ALA A 15 -3.01 3.33 -18.77
C ALA A 15 -1.66 2.75 -18.28
N TYR A 16 -1.10 3.27 -17.18
CA TYR A 16 0.14 2.80 -16.56
C TYR A 16 -0.07 1.84 -15.38
N LEU A 17 -1.33 1.55 -15.01
CA LEU A 17 -1.66 0.61 -13.94
C LEU A 17 -1.91 -0.79 -14.48
N THR A 18 -1.71 -1.80 -13.62
CA THR A 18 -2.15 -3.16 -13.91
C THR A 18 -3.68 -3.22 -13.85
N ALA A 19 -4.31 -3.49 -14.99
CA ALA A 19 -5.77 -3.58 -15.10
C ALA A 19 -6.34 -4.70 -14.21
N LEU A 20 -7.27 -4.36 -13.31
CA LEU A 20 -8.08 -5.32 -12.58
C LEU A 20 -9.21 -5.85 -13.49
N ASN A 21 -9.68 -7.06 -13.20
CA ASN A 21 -10.86 -7.58 -13.92
C ASN A 21 -12.07 -6.68 -13.63
N ARG A 22 -12.76 -6.24 -14.68
CA ARG A 22 -13.94 -5.36 -14.64
C ARG A 22 -14.99 -5.74 -13.59
N GLY A 23 -15.34 -7.02 -13.51
CA GLY A 23 -16.31 -7.50 -12.53
C GLY A 23 -15.86 -7.39 -11.06
N LEU A 24 -14.55 -7.27 -10.78
CA LEU A 24 -14.01 -7.06 -9.44
C LEU A 24 -13.98 -5.58 -9.04
N ALA A 25 -13.74 -4.68 -10.01
CA ALA A 25 -13.64 -3.24 -9.76
C ALA A 25 -15.02 -2.54 -9.73
N GLU A 26 -15.97 -2.97 -10.56
CA GLU A 26 -17.31 -2.35 -10.64
C GLU A 26 -18.24 -2.75 -9.49
N SER A 27 -17.88 -3.72 -8.64
CA SER A 27 -18.85 -4.43 -7.78
C SER A 27 -18.60 -4.38 -6.27
N ARG A 28 -18.06 -3.26 -5.75
CA ARG A 28 -17.91 -2.93 -4.32
C ARG A 28 -16.56 -3.36 -3.76
N HIS A 29 -15.78 -2.34 -3.38
CA HIS A 29 -14.59 -2.38 -2.54
C HIS A 29 -13.53 -3.40 -2.95
N THR A 30 -12.39 -2.92 -3.44
CA THR A 30 -11.26 -3.79 -3.81
C THR A 30 -10.29 -3.89 -2.64
N MET A 31 -9.85 -5.10 -2.31
CA MET A 31 -8.85 -5.33 -1.27
C MET A 31 -7.53 -5.79 -1.89
N PHE A 32 -6.44 -5.14 -1.52
CA PHE A 32 -5.07 -5.44 -1.91
C PHE A 32 -4.29 -5.93 -0.70
N ARG A 33 -3.33 -6.82 -0.94
CA ARG A 33 -2.39 -7.26 0.08
C ARG A 33 -1.04 -7.54 -0.56
N THR A 34 0.01 -7.02 0.05
CA THR A 34 1.40 -7.35 -0.28
C THR A 34 2.19 -7.65 0.99
N ASN A 35 3.29 -8.37 0.84
CA ASN A 35 4.18 -8.73 1.92
C ASN A 35 5.61 -8.30 1.59
N PHE A 36 6.36 -7.87 2.60
CA PHE A 36 7.79 -7.63 2.49
C PHE A 36 8.52 -8.15 3.73
N CYS A 37 9.80 -8.44 3.57
CA CYS A 37 10.62 -9.03 4.62
C CYS A 37 11.61 -8.03 5.20
N LEU A 38 11.74 -8.04 6.53
CA LEU A 38 12.81 -7.37 7.25
C LEU A 38 13.62 -8.40 8.05
N THR A 39 14.91 -8.48 7.80
CA THR A 39 15.83 -9.19 8.70
C THR A 39 15.94 -8.46 10.04
N PRO A 40 16.39 -9.14 11.12
CA PRO A 40 16.65 -8.48 12.40
C PRO A 40 17.58 -7.26 12.27
N ALA A 41 18.58 -7.34 11.39
CA ALA A 41 19.52 -6.24 11.14
C ALA A 41 18.85 -5.05 10.44
N GLN A 42 17.99 -5.29 9.44
CA GLN A 42 17.24 -4.23 8.76
C GLN A 42 16.24 -3.56 9.69
N LEU A 43 15.51 -4.32 10.50
CA LEU A 43 14.60 -3.75 11.51
C LEU A 43 15.39 -2.90 12.52
N ALA A 44 16.50 -3.42 13.04
CA ALA A 44 17.34 -2.69 13.98
C ALA A 44 17.89 -1.38 13.37
N PHE A 45 18.25 -1.40 12.07
CA PHE A 45 18.66 -0.20 11.35
C PHE A 45 17.52 0.83 11.24
N LEU A 46 16.32 0.41 10.83
CA LEU A 46 15.16 1.30 10.69
C LEU A 46 14.75 1.92 12.03
N VAL A 47 14.67 1.10 13.09
CA VAL A 47 14.27 1.54 14.44
C VAL A 47 15.37 2.38 15.10
N GLY A 48 16.62 1.97 15.00
CA GLY A 48 17.75 2.59 15.69
C GLY A 48 18.26 3.89 15.06
N SER A 49 18.01 4.10 13.76
CA SER A 49 18.51 5.28 13.03
C SER A 49 17.57 6.48 13.08
N GLY A 50 16.37 6.35 13.67
CA GLY A 50 15.36 7.42 13.69
C GLY A 50 14.89 7.84 12.28
N LEU A 51 15.02 6.96 11.30
CA LEU A 51 14.63 7.24 9.92
C LEU A 51 13.12 7.38 9.80
N ASN A 52 12.67 8.36 9.01
CA ASN A 52 11.25 8.56 8.75
C ASN A 52 10.80 7.65 7.61
N VAL A 53 10.19 6.52 7.96
CA VAL A 53 9.51 5.65 7.01
C VAL A 53 8.13 6.23 6.74
N VAL A 54 7.82 6.48 5.47
CA VAL A 54 6.56 7.08 5.04
C VAL A 54 5.91 6.18 4.00
N LEU A 55 4.62 5.92 4.21
CA LEU A 55 3.74 5.28 3.24
C LEU A 55 3.05 6.36 2.42
N PHE A 56 3.28 6.34 1.12
CA PHE A 56 2.56 7.13 0.13
C PHE A 56 1.43 6.29 -0.44
N VAL A 57 0.25 6.88 -0.60
CA VAL A 57 -0.95 6.21 -1.11
C VAL A 57 -1.61 7.07 -2.17
N ALA A 58 -1.93 6.46 -3.31
CA ALA A 58 -2.78 7.01 -4.35
C ALA A 58 -3.99 6.08 -4.48
N SER A 59 -5.20 6.64 -4.39
CA SER A 59 -6.41 5.84 -4.46
C SER A 59 -7.58 6.60 -5.08
N ASP A 60 -8.54 5.83 -5.57
CA ASP A 60 -9.82 6.31 -6.08
C ASP A 60 -10.91 5.28 -5.71
N ASN A 61 -11.93 5.62 -4.92
CA ASN A 61 -12.28 6.97 -4.43
C ASN A 61 -11.75 7.29 -3.01
N HIS A 62 -11.52 6.28 -2.19
CA HIS A 62 -10.85 6.40 -0.87
C HIS A 62 -10.29 5.06 -0.40
N ALA A 63 -9.32 5.10 0.53
CA ALA A 63 -8.57 3.95 1.02
C ALA A 63 -8.49 3.85 2.55
N VAL A 64 -8.53 2.61 3.02
CA VAL A 64 -8.09 2.21 4.36
C VAL A 64 -6.86 1.34 4.21
N VAL A 65 -5.75 1.69 4.87
CA VAL A 65 -4.48 0.96 4.76
C VAL A 65 -3.99 0.55 6.14
N GLN A 66 -3.62 -0.72 6.26
CA GLN A 66 -3.11 -1.36 7.47
C GLN A 66 -1.74 -1.98 7.23
N LEU A 67 -0.87 -1.90 8.23
CA LEU A 67 0.41 -2.60 8.28
C LEU A 67 0.45 -3.48 9.52
N ASN A 68 0.65 -4.79 9.35
CA ASN A 68 0.65 -5.76 10.45
C ASN A 68 -0.60 -5.71 11.34
N GLY A 69 -1.74 -5.30 10.77
CA GLY A 69 -3.03 -5.16 11.47
C GLY A 69 -3.26 -3.79 12.12
N GLU A 70 -2.24 -2.93 12.16
CA GLU A 70 -2.36 -1.55 12.65
C GLU A 70 -2.80 -0.63 11.50
N THR A 71 -3.85 0.17 11.73
CA THR A 71 -4.34 1.13 10.72
C THR A 71 -3.38 2.32 10.61
N LEU A 72 -2.83 2.51 9.41
CA LEU A 72 -1.99 3.66 9.07
C LEU A 72 -2.82 4.76 8.42
N LEU A 73 -3.67 4.42 7.46
CA LEU A 73 -4.56 5.35 6.77
C LEU A 73 -6.01 4.90 6.95
N ASN A 74 -6.90 5.85 7.23
CA ASN A 74 -8.34 5.63 7.29
C ASN A 74 -9.03 6.87 6.74
N GLU A 75 -9.11 6.95 5.40
CA GLU A 75 -9.84 8.04 4.76
C GLU A 75 -11.33 7.95 5.13
N PRO A 76 -12.00 9.06 5.47
CA PRO A 76 -13.41 9.02 5.85
C PRO A 76 -14.26 8.38 4.76
N ALA A 77 -15.25 7.56 5.14
CA ALA A 77 -16.07 6.79 4.19
C ALA A 77 -16.92 7.63 3.21
N TYR A 78 -17.03 8.94 3.46
CA TYR A 78 -17.71 9.91 2.60
C TYR A 78 -16.73 10.74 1.76
N THR A 79 -15.44 10.40 1.81
CA THR A 79 -14.43 11.01 0.96
C THR A 79 -14.57 10.44 -0.44
N ASP A 80 -14.71 11.35 -1.39
CA ASP A 80 -14.78 11.06 -2.81
C ASP A 80 -13.71 11.93 -3.48
N HIS A 81 -12.64 11.30 -3.93
CA HIS A 81 -11.58 11.97 -4.67
C HIS A 81 -11.05 11.10 -5.80
N GLU A 82 -10.64 11.77 -6.86
CA GLU A 82 -9.88 11.16 -7.95
C GLU A 82 -8.49 10.74 -7.47
N MET A 83 -7.90 9.75 -8.17
CA MET A 83 -6.52 9.35 -7.93
C MET A 83 -5.56 10.51 -8.19
N SER A 84 -4.64 10.75 -7.26
CA SER A 84 -3.50 11.64 -7.46
C SER A 84 -2.23 10.99 -6.90
N TYR A 85 -1.09 11.22 -7.56
CA TYR A 85 0.21 10.75 -7.09
C TYR A 85 0.89 11.87 -6.28
N TRP A 86 0.74 11.94 -4.95
CA TRP A 86 0.07 11.01 -4.02
C TRP A 86 -1.12 11.68 -3.32
N ASN A 87 -2.23 10.95 -3.10
CA ASN A 87 -3.41 11.45 -2.37
C ASN A 87 -3.11 11.63 -0.88
N SER A 88 -2.34 10.69 -0.30
CA SER A 88 -2.08 10.60 1.12
C SER A 88 -0.62 10.23 1.41
N GLU A 89 -0.05 10.84 2.44
CA GLU A 89 1.28 10.52 2.97
C GLU A 89 1.18 10.26 4.47
N VAL A 90 1.64 9.10 4.93
CA VAL A 90 1.47 8.66 6.31
C VAL A 90 2.81 8.20 6.89
N SER A 91 3.24 8.81 7.99
CA SER A 91 4.38 8.32 8.75
C SER A 91 4.09 6.95 9.34
N VAL A 92 4.98 6.00 9.11
CA VAL A 92 4.88 4.63 9.62
C VAL A 92 5.61 4.57 10.97
N PRO A 93 4.89 4.31 12.08
CA PRO A 93 5.54 4.16 13.37
C PRO A 93 6.46 2.92 13.35
N SER A 94 7.70 3.08 13.78
CA SER A 94 8.68 2.00 13.78
C SER A 94 8.24 0.80 14.64
N SER A 95 7.36 1.02 15.63
CA SER A 95 6.76 -0.02 16.48
C SER A 95 5.82 -0.96 15.73
N VAL A 96 5.33 -0.57 14.56
CA VAL A 96 4.45 -1.39 13.71
C VAL A 96 5.27 -2.40 12.90
N LEU A 97 6.54 -2.11 12.62
CA LEU A 97 7.43 -2.98 11.85
C LEU A 97 7.93 -4.14 12.71
N VAL A 98 7.98 -5.33 12.11
CA VAL A 98 8.46 -6.55 12.77
C VAL A 98 9.58 -7.21 11.97
N SER A 99 10.37 -8.03 12.65
CA SER A 99 11.35 -8.90 11.99
C SER A 99 10.59 -10.06 11.32
N GLY A 100 11.03 -10.46 10.14
CA GLY A 100 10.33 -11.41 9.29
C GLY A 100 9.30 -10.70 8.39
N THR A 101 8.15 -11.33 8.23
CA THR A 101 7.10 -10.89 7.28
C THR A 101 6.33 -9.71 7.82
N ASN A 102 6.29 -8.63 7.04
CA ASN A 102 5.40 -7.50 7.24
C ASN A 102 4.30 -7.53 6.17
N THR A 103 3.05 -7.35 6.57
CA THR A 103 1.88 -7.39 5.67
C THR A 103 1.28 -6.00 5.54
N LEU A 104 1.30 -5.45 4.33
CA LEU A 104 0.57 -4.24 3.98
C LEU A 104 -0.76 -4.66 3.32
N ALA A 105 -1.88 -4.25 3.89
CA ALA A 105 -3.21 -4.52 3.36
C ALA A 105 -3.94 -3.19 3.13
N ALA A 106 -4.58 -3.06 1.97
CA ALA A 106 -5.38 -1.90 1.64
C ALA A 106 -6.79 -2.33 1.21
N ALA A 107 -7.79 -1.54 1.59
CA ALA A 107 -9.13 -1.63 1.05
C ALA A 107 -9.45 -0.29 0.37
N VAL A 108 -9.77 -0.35 -0.92
CA VAL A 108 -10.17 0.81 -1.72
C VAL A 108 -11.66 0.70 -1.98
N TYR A 109 -12.35 1.79 -1.70
CA TYR A 109 -13.80 1.86 -1.69
C TYR A 109 -14.26 2.81 -2.77
N ASN A 110 -15.14 2.30 -3.64
CA ASN A 110 -15.81 3.10 -4.65
C ASN A 110 -17.14 3.62 -4.13
N SER A 111 -17.49 4.82 -4.56
CA SER A 111 -18.80 5.42 -4.35
C SER A 111 -19.86 4.79 -5.27
N TYR A 112 -21.14 4.97 -4.92
CA TYR A 112 -22.23 4.53 -5.79
C TYR A 112 -22.20 5.31 -7.11
N GLY A 113 -22.01 4.59 -8.23
CA GLY A 113 -21.94 5.19 -9.56
C GLY A 113 -20.53 5.33 -10.14
N SER A 114 -19.47 5.01 -9.38
CA SER A 114 -18.10 4.97 -9.92
C SER A 114 -17.96 3.93 -11.03
N SER A 115 -17.19 4.27 -12.06
CA SER A 115 -16.95 3.42 -13.25
C SER A 115 -15.56 2.80 -13.31
N ASP A 116 -14.71 3.18 -12.36
CA ASP A 116 -13.27 3.00 -12.28
C ASP A 116 -12.86 2.79 -10.81
N ALA A 117 -11.65 2.30 -10.61
CA ALA A 117 -11.02 2.17 -9.29
C ALA A 117 -9.50 2.16 -9.48
N ALA A 118 -8.76 2.89 -8.66
CA ALA A 118 -7.31 2.89 -8.78
C ALA A 118 -6.64 2.79 -7.41
N PHE A 119 -5.48 2.14 -7.37
CA PHE A 119 -4.67 2.02 -6.17
C PHE A 119 -3.18 1.88 -6.49
N ASP A 120 -2.40 2.72 -5.83
CA ASP A 120 -0.96 2.55 -5.72
C ASP A 120 -0.49 2.90 -4.31
N SER A 121 0.59 2.26 -3.89
CA SER A 121 1.22 2.56 -2.62
C SER A 121 2.72 2.34 -2.70
N ASP A 122 3.46 3.23 -2.06
CA ASP A 122 4.92 3.15 -1.99
C ASP A 122 5.40 3.41 -0.57
N LEU A 123 6.25 2.52 -0.06
CA LEU A 123 6.84 2.62 1.26
C LEU A 123 8.30 3.07 1.10
N ARG A 124 8.63 4.25 1.63
CA ARG A 124 9.94 4.88 1.43
C ARG A 124 10.56 5.33 2.73
N ILE A 125 11.88 5.45 2.73
CA ILE A 125 12.59 6.27 3.72
C ILE A 125 12.72 7.68 3.14
N VAL A 126 12.17 8.68 3.82
CA VAL A 126 12.30 10.07 3.40
C VAL A 126 13.67 10.60 3.85
N ASN A 127 14.40 11.23 2.93
CA ASN A 127 15.76 11.75 3.14
C ASN A 127 16.79 10.70 3.60
N GLY A 128 16.61 9.43 3.21
CA GLY A 128 17.52 8.33 3.52
C GLY A 128 17.81 7.44 2.32
N PRO A 129 18.46 6.29 2.54
CA PRO A 129 18.70 5.33 1.46
C PRO A 129 17.38 4.78 0.92
N ASP A 130 17.38 4.36 -0.34
CA ASP A 130 16.22 3.71 -0.95
C ASP A 130 15.83 2.45 -0.14
N LEU A 131 14.57 2.39 0.29
CA LEU A 131 14.06 1.26 1.08
C LEU A 131 14.08 -0.02 0.25
N SER A 132 13.92 0.05 -1.07
CA SER A 132 14.01 -1.12 -1.95
C SER A 132 15.40 -1.78 -1.94
N ALA A 133 16.46 -1.01 -1.67
CA ALA A 133 17.81 -1.54 -1.48
C ALA A 133 17.98 -2.27 -0.13
N LEU A 134 17.05 -2.05 0.82
CA LEU A 134 17.01 -2.68 2.13
C LEU A 134 15.99 -3.81 2.22
N LEU A 135 15.09 -3.97 1.26
CA LEU A 135 14.06 -5.01 1.30
C LEU A 135 14.44 -6.17 0.37
N SER A 136 14.33 -7.40 0.87
CA SER A 136 14.25 -8.56 -0.02
C SER A 136 12.77 -8.87 -0.30
N TYR A 137 12.37 -8.77 -1.57
CA TYR A 137 11.04 -9.16 -2.00
C TYR A 137 11.01 -10.67 -2.21
N SER A 138 10.16 -11.39 -1.48
CA SER A 138 9.95 -12.83 -1.63
C SER A 138 8.48 -13.12 -1.87
N SER A 139 8.18 -13.76 -3.01
CA SER A 139 6.85 -14.29 -3.29
C SER A 139 6.50 -15.54 -2.46
N SER A 140 7.47 -16.11 -1.74
CA SER A 140 7.37 -17.34 -0.95
C SER A 140 7.45 -17.12 0.57
N GLY A 141 7.36 -15.88 1.05
CA GLY A 141 7.58 -15.54 2.46
C GLY A 141 9.06 -15.49 2.83
N CYS A 142 9.38 -14.96 4.00
CA CYS A 142 10.78 -14.83 4.43
C CYS A 142 11.37 -16.22 4.66
N SER A 143 12.32 -16.63 3.83
CA SER A 143 13.18 -17.76 4.14
C SER A 143 14.08 -17.33 5.30
N GLU A 144 13.99 -18.06 6.42
CA GLU A 144 14.90 -17.93 7.55
C GLU A 144 16.37 -18.10 7.13
#